data_AF-A0A966U505-F1
#
_entry.id   AF-A0A966U505-F1
#
_cell.length_a   1.000
_cell.length_b   1.000
_cell.length_c   1.000
_cell.angle_alpha   90.00
_cell.angle_beta   90.00
_cell.angle_gamma   90.00
#
_symmetry.space_group_name_H-M   'P 1'
#
loop_
_entity.id
_entity.type
_entity.pdbx_description
1 polymer ?
#
loop_
_entity_poly.entity_id
_entity_poly.type
_entity_poly.pdbx_seq_one_letter_code
_entity_poly.pdbx_strand_id
1 'polypeptide(L)'
;MEELRQNSEEMALVLNDLGGLKERIKLLQEEIAAQASEQSNRSLFALTAMTVLALPINLVAGLFGMNVGGIPLAEDPQGFWWVATGILSATGAAAWWFFARRL
;
A
#
# COMPACT_ATOMS: atom_id res chain seq x y z
N MET A 1 -51.91 -37.24 -5.07
CA MET A 1 -50.54 -37.58 -4.64
C MET A 1 -49.51 -37.17 -5.69
N GLU A 2 -49.82 -37.22 -7.01
CA GLU A 2 -48.96 -36.65 -8.06
C GLU A 2 -48.65 -35.14 -7.92
N GLU A 3 -49.65 -34.29 -7.60
CA GLU A 3 -49.45 -32.82 -7.52
C GLU A 3 -48.38 -32.41 -6.48
N LEU A 4 -48.32 -33.13 -5.34
CA LEU A 4 -47.30 -32.88 -4.31
C LEU A 4 -45.89 -33.28 -4.79
N ARG A 5 -45.79 -34.33 -5.62
CA ARG A 5 -44.53 -34.78 -6.19
C ARG A 5 -44.03 -33.80 -7.25
N GLN A 6 -44.94 -33.30 -8.08
CA GLN A 6 -44.65 -32.33 -9.13
C GLN A 6 -44.17 -30.99 -8.56
N ASN A 7 -44.84 -30.48 -7.52
CA ASN A 7 -44.40 -29.28 -6.79
C ASN A 7 -43.03 -29.48 -6.12
N SER A 8 -42.73 -30.68 -5.63
CA SER A 8 -41.43 -30.99 -5.02
C SER A 8 -40.30 -31.04 -6.06
N GLU A 9 -40.56 -31.54 -7.26
CA GLU A 9 -39.58 -31.57 -8.37
C GLU A 9 -39.29 -30.15 -8.88
N GLU A 10 -40.32 -29.32 -9.00
CA GLU A 10 -40.18 -27.91 -9.39
C GLU A 10 -39.41 -27.10 -8.33
N MET A 11 -39.70 -27.33 -7.05
CA MET A 11 -38.94 -26.76 -5.94
C MET A 11 -37.46 -27.18 -5.98
N ALA A 12 -37.17 -28.46 -6.29
CA ALA A 12 -35.81 -28.96 -6.37
C ALA A 12 -35.02 -28.29 -7.51
N LEU A 13 -35.66 -28.05 -8.65
CA LEU A 13 -35.09 -27.28 -9.78
C LEU A 13 -34.77 -25.85 -9.36
N VAL A 14 -35.71 -25.14 -8.74
CA VAL A 14 -35.50 -23.77 -8.27
C VAL A 14 -34.38 -23.69 -7.23
N LEU A 15 -34.30 -24.65 -6.30
CA LEU A 15 -33.22 -24.72 -5.31
C LEU A 15 -31.85 -24.92 -5.96
N ASN A 16 -31.77 -25.73 -7.01
CA ASN A 16 -30.54 -25.94 -7.76
C ASN A 16 -30.11 -24.66 -8.49
N ASP A 17 -31.05 -23.97 -9.13
CA ASP A 17 -30.79 -22.69 -9.81
C ASP A 17 -30.35 -21.59 -8.82
N LEU A 18 -30.98 -21.53 -7.64
CA LEU A 18 -30.56 -20.66 -6.54
C LEU A 18 -29.15 -21.00 -6.04
N GLY A 19 -28.81 -22.28 -5.99
CA GLY A 19 -27.46 -22.75 -5.68
C GLY A 19 -26.42 -22.20 -6.66
N GLY A 20 -26.69 -22.31 -7.96
CA GLY A 20 -25.81 -21.76 -9.00
C GLY A 20 -25.70 -20.24 -8.96
N LEU A 21 -26.80 -19.52 -8.70
CA LEU A 21 -26.78 -18.07 -8.50
C LEU A 21 -25.96 -17.67 -7.28
N LYS A 22 -26.11 -18.38 -6.16
CA LYS A 22 -25.34 -18.14 -4.94
C LYS A 22 -23.84 -18.31 -5.18
N GLU A 23 -23.45 -19.32 -5.94
CA GLU A 23 -22.04 -19.56 -6.28
C GLU A 23 -21.47 -18.43 -7.14
N ARG A 24 -22.22 -17.96 -8.14
CA ARG A 24 -21.83 -16.78 -8.94
C ARG A 24 -21.73 -15.52 -8.11
N ILE A 25 -22.68 -15.29 -7.20
CA ILE A 25 -22.64 -14.14 -6.27
C ILE A 25 -21.38 -14.22 -5.39
N LYS A 26 -21.02 -15.42 -4.92
CA LYS A 26 -19.81 -15.62 -4.14
C LYS A 26 -18.55 -15.29 -4.94
N LEU A 27 -18.44 -15.78 -6.17
CA LEU A 27 -17.32 -15.48 -7.06
C LEU A 27 -17.21 -13.97 -7.35
N LEU A 28 -18.33 -13.29 -7.60
CA LEU A 28 -18.34 -11.83 -7.77
C LEU A 28 -17.90 -11.09 -6.50
N GLN A 29 -18.31 -11.56 -5.32
CA GLN A 29 -17.84 -10.97 -4.05
C GLN A 29 -16.32 -11.14 -3.89
N GLU A 30 -15.79 -12.31 -4.24
CA GLU A 30 -14.34 -12.56 -4.22
C GLU A 30 -13.61 -11.64 -5.21
N GLU A 31 -14.16 -11.44 -6.41
CA GLU A 31 -13.60 -10.51 -7.41
C GLU A 31 -13.63 -9.06 -6.94
N ILE A 32 -14.74 -8.58 -6.39
CA ILE A 32 -14.87 -7.22 -5.83
C ILE A 32 -13.89 -7.03 -4.67
N ALA A 33 -13.76 -8.01 -3.78
CA ALA A 33 -12.80 -7.96 -2.68
C ALA A 33 -11.36 -7.89 -3.18
N ALA A 34 -11.02 -8.66 -4.23
CA ALA A 34 -9.71 -8.60 -4.87
C ALA A 34 -9.44 -7.23 -5.51
N GLN A 35 -10.39 -6.67 -6.26
CA GLN A 35 -10.27 -5.34 -6.86
C GLN A 35 -10.12 -4.23 -5.79
N ALA A 36 -10.91 -4.29 -4.72
CA ALA A 36 -10.79 -3.35 -3.60
C ALA A 36 -9.41 -3.45 -2.93
N SER A 37 -8.90 -4.67 -2.75
CA SER A 37 -7.56 -4.91 -2.21
C SER A 37 -6.46 -4.35 -3.12
N GLU A 38 -6.56 -4.54 -4.44
CA GLU A 38 -5.59 -3.98 -5.38
C GLU A 38 -5.58 -2.44 -5.34
N GLN A 39 -6.75 -1.81 -5.33
CA GLN A 39 -6.86 -0.35 -5.25
C GLN A 39 -6.30 0.18 -3.92
N SER A 40 -6.56 -0.51 -2.81
CA SER A 40 -5.98 -0.19 -1.51
C SER A 40 -4.45 -0.30 -1.52
N ASN A 41 -3.91 -1.39 -2.07
CA ASN A 41 -2.47 -1.60 -2.17
C ASN A 41 -1.78 -0.52 -3.03
N ARG A 42 -2.41 -0.10 -4.14
CA ARG A 42 -1.93 1.03 -4.96
C ARG A 42 -1.88 2.33 -4.16
N SER A 43 -2.92 2.58 -3.36
CA SER A 43 -3.00 3.78 -2.52
C SER A 43 -1.93 3.77 -1.41
N LEU A 44 -1.75 2.63 -0.74
CA LEU A 44 -0.71 2.43 0.27
C LEU A 44 0.69 2.55 -0.32
N PHE A 45 0.90 2.03 -1.53
CA PHE A 45 2.16 2.17 -2.24
C PHE A 45 2.48 3.64 -2.53
N ALA A 46 1.51 4.40 -3.04
CA ALA A 46 1.67 5.84 -3.28
C ALA A 46 1.98 6.61 -1.98
N LEU A 47 1.26 6.31 -0.91
CA LEU A 47 1.48 6.93 0.40
C LEU A 47 2.88 6.63 0.95
N THR A 48 3.29 5.36 0.89
CA THR A 48 4.60 4.92 1.36
C THR A 48 5.73 5.54 0.54
N ALA A 49 5.57 5.60 -0.79
CA ALA A 49 6.52 6.27 -1.68
C ALA A 49 6.67 7.76 -1.30
N MET A 50 5.56 8.46 -1.05
CA MET A 50 5.58 9.84 -0.59
C MET A 50 6.29 9.99 0.77
N THR A 51 6.04 9.11 1.74
CA THR A 51 6.73 9.13 3.04
C THR A 51 8.23 8.92 2.91
N VAL A 52 8.68 7.94 2.12
CA VAL A 52 10.11 7.68 1.89
C VAL A 52 10.79 8.89 1.25
N LEU A 53 10.12 9.56 0.30
CA LEU A 53 10.62 10.79 -0.31
C LEU A 53 10.65 11.99 0.66
N ALA A 54 9.76 12.02 1.65
CA ALA A 54 9.71 13.08 2.67
C ALA A 54 10.67 12.84 3.86
N LEU A 55 11.08 11.59 4.08
CA LEU A 55 12.01 11.20 5.14
C LEU A 55 13.32 12.02 5.17
N PRO A 56 14.03 12.25 4.04
CA PRO A 56 15.30 12.99 4.07
C PRO A 56 15.13 14.45 4.50
N ILE A 57 14.08 15.13 4.00
CA ILE A 57 13.83 16.52 4.37
C ILE A 57 13.37 16.64 5.83
N ASN A 58 12.57 15.69 6.31
CA ASN A 58 12.15 15.63 7.72
C ASN A 58 13.34 15.36 8.66
N LEU A 59 14.29 14.52 8.27
CA LEU A 59 15.49 14.23 9.05
C LEU A 59 16.41 15.45 9.13
N VAL A 60 16.63 16.12 7.99
CA VAL A 60 17.37 17.38 7.90
C VAL A 60 16.71 18.42 8.82
N ALA A 61 15.42 18.70 8.61
CA ALA A 61 14.68 19.69 9.41
C ALA A 61 14.65 19.35 10.91
N GLY A 62 14.51 18.08 11.29
CA GLY A 62 14.51 17.63 12.68
C GLY A 62 15.86 17.84 13.37
N LEU A 63 16.97 17.55 12.67
CA LEU A 63 18.32 17.79 13.18
C LEU A 63 18.60 19.28 13.41
N PHE A 64 18.08 20.16 12.54
CA PHE A 64 18.23 21.61 12.69
C PHE A 64 17.25 22.25 13.67
N GLY A 65 16.05 21.68 13.83
CA GLY A 65 15.00 22.20 14.71
C GLY A 65 15.23 21.85 16.19
N MET A 66 15.89 20.72 16.47
CA MET A 66 16.49 20.51 17.78
C MET A 66 17.67 21.48 17.87
N ASN A 67 17.73 22.30 18.91
CA ASN A 67 18.83 23.22 19.17
C ASN A 67 20.09 22.43 19.63
N VAL A 68 20.47 21.40 18.87
CA VAL A 68 21.61 20.53 19.14
C VAL A 68 22.87 21.32 18.78
N GLY A 69 23.41 21.99 19.79
CA GLY A 69 24.78 22.48 19.74
C GLY A 69 25.70 21.29 19.46
N GLY A 70 26.29 21.26 18.27
CA GLY A 70 27.18 20.16 17.85
C GLY A 70 26.81 19.53 16.50
N ILE A 71 26.61 20.34 15.47
CA ILE A 71 26.91 19.87 14.11
C ILE A 71 28.44 19.66 14.09
N PRO A 72 28.97 18.47 13.77
CA PRO A 72 30.38 18.36 13.41
C PRO A 72 30.58 19.24 12.16
N LEU A 73 31.29 20.38 12.28
CA LEU A 73 31.29 21.59 11.43
C LEU A 73 30.38 22.77 11.89
N ALA A 74 30.12 22.94 13.18
CA ALA A 74 29.45 24.14 13.69
C ALA A 74 30.26 25.45 13.50
N GLU A 75 31.57 25.34 13.26
CA GLU A 75 32.47 26.47 13.01
C GLU A 75 32.62 26.81 11.52
N ASP A 76 32.10 25.96 10.62
CA ASP A 76 32.26 26.10 9.18
C ASP A 76 30.89 26.34 8.50
N PRO A 77 30.67 27.50 7.82
CA PRO A 77 29.39 27.83 7.18
C PRO A 77 28.88 26.78 6.18
N GLN A 78 29.78 25.90 5.69
CA GLN A 78 29.46 24.84 4.73
C GLN A 78 29.14 23.48 5.38
N GLY A 79 29.24 23.33 6.70
CA GLY A 79 28.87 22.10 7.41
C GLY A 79 27.43 21.65 7.20
N PHE A 80 26.51 22.62 7.14
CA PHE A 80 25.12 22.41 6.76
C PHE A 80 25.00 21.68 5.41
N TRP A 81 25.72 22.16 4.40
CA TRP A 81 25.63 21.64 3.04
C TRP A 81 26.19 20.24 2.94
N TRP A 82 27.28 19.91 3.65
CA TRP A 82 27.85 18.58 3.70
C TRP A 82 26.92 17.54 4.34
N VAL A 83 26.30 17.87 5.48
CA VAL A 83 25.35 16.96 6.15
C VAL A 83 24.09 16.79 5.32
N ALA A 84 23.54 17.88 4.77
CA ALA A 84 22.36 17.84 3.92
C ALA A 84 22.60 16.99 2.66
N THR A 85 23.73 17.19 1.96
CA THR A 85 24.08 16.37 0.78
C THR A 85 24.41 14.92 1.15
N GLY A 86 25.02 14.67 2.31
CA GLY A 86 25.24 13.31 2.82
C GLY A 86 23.94 12.55 3.06
N ILE A 87 22.96 13.17 3.73
CA ILE A 87 21.65 12.55 3.98
C ILE A 87 20.87 12.35 2.67
N LEU A 88 20.87 13.34 1.78
CA LEU A 88 20.22 13.25 0.47
C LEU A 88 20.83 12.14 -0.41
N SER A 89 22.16 12.05 -0.45
CA SER A 89 22.86 11.03 -1.24
C SER A 89 22.67 9.63 -0.65
N ALA A 90 22.75 9.46 0.68
CA ALA A 90 22.51 8.18 1.33
C ALA A 90 21.06 7.71 1.15
N THR A 91 20.09 8.61 1.31
CA THR A 91 18.67 8.29 1.10
C THR A 91 18.37 8.01 -0.35
N GLY A 92 18.93 8.79 -1.28
CA GLY A 92 18.82 8.55 -2.72
C GLY A 92 19.44 7.22 -3.15
N ALA A 93 20.63 6.89 -2.62
CA ALA A 93 21.29 5.61 -2.88
C ALA A 93 20.49 4.43 -2.32
N ALA A 94 19.93 4.54 -1.12
CA ALA A 94 19.07 3.52 -0.53
C ALA A 94 17.78 3.33 -1.34
N ALA A 95 17.14 4.43 -1.77
CA ALA A 95 15.94 4.39 -2.62
C ALA A 95 16.25 3.78 -4.00
N TRP A 96 17.35 4.18 -4.63
CA TRP A 96 17.83 3.62 -5.89
C TRP A 96 18.08 2.12 -5.76
N TRP A 97 18.81 1.70 -4.72
CA TRP A 97 19.12 0.31 -4.47
C TRP A 97 17.87 -0.54 -4.20
N PHE A 98 16.90 0.01 -3.48
CA PHE A 98 15.63 -0.65 -3.24
C PHE A 98 14.80 -0.80 -4.53
N PHE A 99 14.72 0.24 -5.36
CA PHE A 99 14.06 0.17 -6.67
C PHE A 99 14.77 -0.79 -7.63
N ALA A 100 16.10 -0.73 -7.70
CA ALA A 100 16.92 -1.57 -8.58
C ALA A 100 16.96 -3.05 -8.18
N ARG A 101 16.55 -3.39 -6.95
CA ARG A 101 16.41 -4.79 -6.50
C ARG A 101 15.00 -5.34 -6.62
N ARG A 102 14.01 -4.49 -6.92
CA ARG A 102 12.58 -4.86 -6.94
C ARG A 102 11.97 -4.84 -8.35
N LEU A 103 12.67 -4.27 -9.34
CA LEU A 103 12.49 -4.47 -10.78
C LEU A 103 13.42 -5.59 -11.26
#